data_AF-A0A0S8DC28-F1
#
_entry.id   AF-A0A0S8DC28-F1
#
_cell.length_a   1.000
_cell.length_b   1.000
_cell.length_c   1.000
_cell.angle_alpha   90.00
_cell.angle_beta   90.00
_cell.angle_gamma   90.00
#
_symmetry.space_group_name_H-M   'P 1'
#
loop_
_entity.id
_entity.type
_entity.pdbx_description
1 polymer ?
#
loop_
_entity_poly.entity_id
_entity_poly.type
_entity_poly.pdbx_seq_one_letter_code
_entity_poly.pdbx_strand_id
1 'polypeptide(L)'
;VHEGEPYDIDKARELLVYAAEVFLNEFNSFEKIRPYLANYPFTSKNIDLSIFFHDEKNNSYASPHLTYVFLGYGETVNYVKKNENNQFQTVHEETYEEALAIVNKNNSKK
;
A
#
# COMPACT_ATOMS: atom_id res chain seq x y z
N VAL A 1 25.63 -8.78 -3.40
CA VAL A 1 25.09 -7.61 -4.13
C VAL A 1 23.96 -8.21 -4.98
N HIS A 2 22.69 -8.09 -4.62
CA HIS A 2 21.82 -6.91 -4.65
C HIS A 2 20.66 -7.14 -3.64
N GLU A 3 20.42 -6.23 -2.68
CA GLU A 3 19.39 -5.19 -2.72
C GLU A 3 17.95 -5.70 -2.48
N GLY A 4 17.39 -5.33 -1.32
CA GLY A 4 16.05 -4.75 -1.30
C GLY A 4 14.89 -5.53 -1.91
N GLU A 5 14.81 -6.86 -1.77
CA GLU A 5 13.73 -7.61 -2.42
C GLU A 5 12.29 -7.13 -2.05
N PRO A 6 11.38 -6.93 -3.02
CA PRO A 6 10.00 -6.41 -2.86
C PRO A 6 9.02 -7.44 -2.28
N TYR A 7 9.52 -8.41 -1.52
CA TYR A 7 8.76 -9.62 -1.12
C TYR A 7 8.35 -9.63 0.35
N ASP A 8 8.78 -8.62 1.09
CA ASP A 8 8.53 -8.48 2.51
C ASP A 8 7.28 -7.65 2.74
N ILE A 9 6.36 -8.18 3.56
CA ILE A 9 5.18 -7.48 4.03
C ILE A 9 5.59 -6.14 4.64
N ASP A 10 6.71 -6.11 5.37
CA ASP A 10 7.18 -4.89 6.04
C ASP A 10 7.55 -3.77 5.05
N LYS A 11 8.22 -4.12 3.95
CA LYS A 11 8.58 -3.14 2.91
C LYS A 11 7.37 -2.70 2.09
N ALA A 12 6.48 -3.64 1.76
CA ALA A 12 5.25 -3.33 1.06
C ALA A 12 4.35 -2.42 1.92
N ARG A 13 4.31 -2.65 3.23
CA ARG A 13 3.62 -1.81 4.22
C ARG A 13 4.19 -0.40 4.23
N GLU A 14 5.51 -0.27 4.37
CA GLU A 14 6.20 1.03 4.40
C GLU A 14 5.92 1.82 3.13
N LEU A 15 6.00 1.18 1.96
CA LEU A 15 5.72 1.81 0.67
C LEU A 15 4.26 2.26 0.53
N LEU A 16 3.30 1.40 0.88
CA LEU A 16 1.87 1.72 0.78
C LEU A 16 1.50 2.86 1.73
N VAL A 17 1.93 2.79 2.99
CA VAL A 17 1.66 3.84 3.99
C VAL A 17 2.29 5.16 3.54
N TYR A 18 3.54 5.14 3.08
CA TYR A 18 4.18 6.34 2.54
C TYR A 18 3.38 6.94 1.38
N ALA A 19 2.97 6.13 0.42
CA ALA A 19 2.21 6.60 -0.74
C ALA A 19 0.82 7.13 -0.35
N ALA A 20 0.14 6.49 0.60
CA ALA A 20 -1.14 6.95 1.13
C ALA A 20 -1.00 8.31 1.85
N GLU A 21 -0.01 8.46 2.73
CA GLU A 21 0.25 9.70 3.45
C GLU A 21 0.62 10.86 2.49
N VAL A 22 1.43 10.59 1.46
CA VAL A 22 1.72 11.58 0.41
C VAL A 22 0.43 12.03 -0.28
N PHE A 23 -0.42 11.08 -0.69
CA PHE A 23 -1.66 11.40 -1.37
C PHE A 23 -2.63 12.20 -0.48
N LEU A 24 -2.80 11.79 0.77
CA LEU A 24 -3.65 12.49 1.74
C LEU A 24 -3.13 13.90 2.04
N ASN A 25 -1.81 14.09 2.18
CA ASN A 25 -1.22 15.39 2.40
C ASN A 25 -1.43 16.34 1.21
N GLU A 26 -1.20 15.86 -0.02
CA GLU A 26 -1.43 16.67 -1.23
C GLU A 26 -2.91 17.07 -1.36
N PHE A 27 -3.84 16.14 -1.12
CA PHE A 27 -5.26 16.43 -1.23
C PHE A 27 -5.75 17.42 -0.18
N ASN A 28 -5.28 17.28 1.05
CA ASN A 28 -5.70 18.13 2.16
C ASN A 28 -5.04 19.52 2.14
N SER A 29 -3.83 19.64 1.59
CA SER A 29 -3.11 20.91 1.49
C SER A 29 -3.49 21.73 0.26
N PHE A 30 -3.98 21.11 -0.82
CA PHE A 30 -4.30 21.81 -2.05
C PHE A 30 -5.73 22.38 -2.07
N GLU A 31 -5.88 23.61 -1.60
CA GLU A 31 -7.21 24.24 -1.44
C GLU A 31 -8.04 24.30 -2.75
N LYS A 32 -7.36 24.40 -3.90
CA LYS A 32 -8.02 24.51 -5.21
C LYS A 32 -8.81 23.27 -5.60
N ILE A 33 -8.50 22.09 -5.03
CA ILE A 33 -9.25 20.86 -5.35
C ILE A 33 -10.42 20.59 -4.39
N ARG A 34 -10.55 21.34 -3.28
CA ARG A 34 -11.62 21.15 -2.30
C ARG A 34 -13.03 21.07 -2.91
N PRO A 35 -13.40 21.86 -3.95
CA PRO A 35 -14.71 21.75 -4.59
C PRO A 35 -14.99 20.39 -5.27
N TYR A 36 -13.94 19.60 -5.54
CA TYR A 36 -14.05 18.27 -6.15
C TYR A 36 -14.01 17.14 -5.12
N LEU A 37 -13.82 17.44 -3.83
CA LEU A 37 -13.74 16.44 -2.77
C LEU A 37 -15.13 16.11 -2.23
N ALA A 38 -15.43 14.82 -2.00
CA ALA A 38 -16.70 14.39 -1.43
C ALA A 38 -16.88 14.85 0.04
N ASN A 39 -15.77 14.95 0.78
CA ASN A 39 -15.68 15.47 2.13
C ASN A 39 -14.31 16.14 2.34
N TYR A 40 -14.17 16.93 3.39
CA TYR A 40 -12.90 17.51 3.80
C TYR A 40 -12.79 17.49 5.34
N PRO A 41 -11.63 17.10 5.92
CA PRO A 41 -10.46 16.56 5.23
C PRO A 41 -10.71 15.17 4.62
N PHE A 42 -9.91 14.79 3.61
CA PHE A 42 -9.79 13.42 3.14
C PHE A 42 -9.04 12.59 4.17
N THR A 43 -9.45 11.33 4.33
CA THR A 43 -8.77 10.31 5.15
C THR A 43 -8.52 9.06 4.32
N SER A 44 -7.90 8.04 4.91
CA SER A 44 -7.77 6.69 4.32
C SER A 44 -9.08 6.12 3.78
N LYS A 45 -10.24 6.52 4.33
CA LYS A 45 -11.58 6.13 3.84
C LYS A 45 -11.92 6.65 2.45
N ASN A 46 -11.20 7.66 1.99
CA ASN A 46 -11.47 8.36 0.74
C ASN A 46 -10.62 7.88 -0.43
N ILE A 47 -9.69 6.95 -0.20
CA ILE A 47 -8.73 6.52 -1.20
C ILE A 47 -8.71 4.99 -1.32
N ASP A 48 -8.65 4.54 -2.56
CA ASP A 48 -8.25 3.18 -2.92
C ASP A 48 -6.87 3.29 -3.58
N LEU A 49 -5.87 2.56 -3.08
CA LEU A 49 -4.49 2.64 -3.56
C LEU A 49 -3.92 1.24 -3.77
N SER A 50 -3.57 0.93 -5.02
CA SER A 50 -2.90 -0.33 -5.40
C SER A 50 -1.49 -0.06 -5.88
N ILE A 51 -0.52 -0.82 -5.38
CA ILE A 51 0.86 -0.83 -5.87
C ILE A 51 1.19 -2.22 -6.38
N PHE A 52 1.37 -2.33 -7.70
CA PHE A 52 1.74 -3.57 -8.37
C PHE A 52 3.25 -3.70 -8.48
N PHE A 53 3.77 -4.88 -8.15
CA PHE A 53 5.19 -5.19 -8.28
C PHE A 53 5.42 -6.00 -9.57
N HIS A 54 6.31 -5.48 -10.41
CA HIS A 54 6.66 -6.06 -11.70
C HIS A 54 8.15 -6.38 -11.78
N ASP A 55 8.50 -7.43 -12.51
CA ASP A 55 9.88 -7.74 -12.90
C ASP A 55 10.37 -6.79 -14.01
N GLU A 56 11.66 -6.90 -14.38
CA GLU A 56 12.27 -6.09 -15.45
C GLU A 56 11.59 -6.25 -16.82
N LYS A 57 10.79 -7.30 -17.00
CA LYS A 57 10.03 -7.59 -18.21
C LYS A 57 8.56 -7.20 -18.09
N ASN A 58 8.20 -6.41 -17.08
CA ASN A 58 6.84 -5.98 -16.73
C ASN A 58 5.86 -7.11 -16.37
N ASN A 59 6.34 -8.33 -16.12
CA ASN A 59 5.47 -9.39 -15.62
C ASN A 59 5.24 -9.19 -14.12
N SER A 60 4.03 -9.45 -13.66
CA SER A 60 3.76 -9.56 -12.23
C SER A 60 4.61 -10.65 -11.60
N TYR A 61 5.23 -10.38 -10.45
CA TYR A 61 5.91 -11.43 -9.71
C TYR A 61 4.91 -12.54 -9.32
N ALA A 62 5.30 -13.79 -9.58
CA ALA A 62 4.57 -14.98 -9.13
C ALA A 62 5.14 -15.47 -7.78
N SER A 63 4.48 -16.47 -7.17
CA SER A 63 4.97 -17.17 -5.98
C SER A 63 6.49 -17.43 -6.08
N PRO A 64 7.29 -17.10 -5.05
CA PRO A 64 6.90 -16.83 -3.65
C PRO A 64 6.64 -15.35 -3.31
N HIS A 65 6.58 -14.47 -4.29
CA HIS A 65 6.67 -13.01 -4.10
C HIS A 65 5.30 -12.33 -4.00
N LEU A 66 5.25 -11.16 -3.33
CA LEU A 66 4.10 -10.27 -3.40
C LEU A 66 3.93 -9.78 -4.83
N THR A 67 2.69 -9.87 -5.31
CA THR A 67 2.29 -9.39 -6.62
C THR A 67 1.78 -7.95 -6.53
N TYR A 68 1.02 -7.63 -5.49
CA TYR A 68 0.64 -6.25 -5.19
C TYR A 68 0.26 -6.08 -3.72
N VAL A 69 0.24 -4.83 -3.29
CA VAL A 69 -0.37 -4.40 -2.02
C VAL A 69 -1.49 -3.41 -2.35
N PHE A 70 -2.58 -3.47 -1.60
CA PHE A 70 -3.78 -2.67 -1.86
C PHE A 70 -4.41 -2.16 -0.57
N LEU A 71 -4.62 -0.85 -0.47
CA LEU A 71 -5.54 -0.22 0.47
C LEU A 71 -6.89 -0.04 -0.20
N GLY A 72 -7.94 -0.65 0.35
CA GLY A 72 -9.31 -0.40 -0.06
C GLY A 72 -10.32 -1.20 0.76
N TYR A 73 -11.61 -1.10 0.42
CA TYR A 73 -12.71 -1.73 1.15
C TYR A 73 -12.66 -1.50 2.68
N GLY A 74 -13.05 -0.31 3.12
CA GLY A 74 -13.19 -0.03 4.55
C GLY A 74 -11.86 0.02 5.31
N GLU A 75 -10.84 0.59 4.67
CA GLU A 75 -9.50 0.83 5.26
C GLU A 75 -8.67 -0.43 5.51
N THR A 76 -8.95 -1.51 4.78
CA THR A 76 -8.17 -2.74 4.87
C THR A 76 -7.00 -2.69 3.90
N VAL A 77 -5.81 -3.02 4.40
CA VAL A 77 -4.60 -3.25 3.60
C VAL A 77 -4.46 -4.74 3.33
N ASN A 78 -4.44 -5.10 2.05
CA ASN A 78 -4.32 -6.46 1.56
C ASN A 78 -2.96 -6.67 0.89
N TYR A 79 -2.25 -7.73 1.30
CA TYR A 79 -0.99 -8.15 0.71
C TYR A 79 -1.23 -9.39 -0.12
N VAL A 80 -1.01 -9.31 -1.43
CA VAL A 80 -1.49 -10.32 -2.37
C VAL A 80 -0.34 -10.97 -3.12
N LYS A 81 -0.40 -12.29 -3.27
CA LYS A 81 0.49 -13.11 -4.11
C LYS A 81 -0.33 -13.82 -5.18
N LYS A 82 0.34 -14.35 -6.21
CA LYS A 82 -0.24 -15.36 -7.10
C LYS A 82 0.08 -16.76 -6.58
N ASN A 83 -0.93 -17.62 -6.46
CA ASN A 83 -0.77 -19.03 -6.13
C ASN A 83 -0.23 -19.83 -7.33
N GLU A 84 -0.02 -21.15 -7.14
CA GLU A 84 0.48 -22.06 -8.19
C GLU A 84 -0.43 -22.12 -9.42
N ASN A 85 -1.72 -21.82 -9.26
CA ASN A 85 -2.71 -21.74 -10.34
C ASN A 85 -2.80 -20.34 -10.96
N ASN A 86 -1.84 -19.46 -10.69
CA ASN A 86 -1.79 -18.06 -11.17
C ASN A 86 -3.00 -17.21 -10.73
N GLN A 87 -3.68 -17.61 -9.65
CA GLN A 87 -4.78 -16.86 -9.05
C GLN A 87 -4.28 -15.95 -7.93
N PHE A 88 -4.86 -14.77 -7.80
CA PHE A 88 -4.56 -13.86 -6.71
C PHE A 88 -5.06 -14.41 -5.37
N GLN A 89 -4.21 -14.37 -4.37
CA GLN A 89 -4.48 -14.83 -3.01
C GLN A 89 -3.95 -13.79 -2.02
N THR A 90 -4.81 -13.28 -1.15
CA THR A 90 -4.38 -12.48 0.00
C THR A 90 -3.63 -13.37 0.99
N VAL A 91 -2.43 -12.97 1.36
CA VAL A 91 -1.55 -13.69 2.28
C VAL A 91 -1.40 -13.00 3.64
N HIS A 92 -1.78 -11.73 3.72
CA HIS A 92 -1.84 -10.97 4.96
C HIS A 92 -2.84 -9.82 4.79
N GLU A 93 -3.49 -9.46 5.90
CA GLU A 93 -4.43 -8.36 6.00
C GLU A 93 -4.21 -7.64 7.33
N GLU A 94 -4.36 -6.32 7.30
CA GLU A 94 -4.36 -5.45 8.48
C GLU A 94 -5.15 -4.19 8.15
N THR A 95 -5.53 -3.42 9.15
CA THR A 95 -6.12 -2.09 8.95
C THR A 95 -5.05 -1.06 8.58
N TYR A 96 -5.44 0.02 7.89
CA TYR A 96 -4.55 1.14 7.62
C TYR A 96 -3.94 1.72 8.90
N GLU A 97 -4.73 1.80 9.98
CA GLU A 97 -4.25 2.30 11.28
C GLU A 97 -3.17 1.38 11.88
N GLU A 98 -3.33 0.06 11.81
CA GLU A 98 -2.32 -0.91 12.25
C GLU A 98 -1.05 -0.78 11.41
N ALA A 99 -1.19 -0.70 10.09
CA ALA A 99 -0.07 -0.53 9.16
C ALA A 99 0.73 0.75 9.51
N LEU A 100 0.03 1.88 9.68
CA LEU A 100 0.61 3.17 10.04
C LEU A 100 1.32 3.12 11.40
N ALA A 101 0.70 2.47 12.40
CA ALA A 101 1.30 2.32 13.72
C ALA A 101 2.60 1.50 13.69
N ILE A 102 2.65 0.43 12.90
CA ILE A 102 3.86 -0.39 12.69
C ILE A 102 4.97 0.45 12.04
N VAL A 103 4.66 1.18 10.97
CA VAL A 103 5.62 2.03 10.25
C VAL A 103 6.19 3.12 11.17
N ASN A 104 5.33 3.81 11.92
CA ASN A 104 5.76 4.84 12.87
C ASN A 104 6.66 4.28 13.98
N LYS A 105 6.33 3.09 14.49
CA LYS A 105 7.14 2.41 15.51
C LYS A 105 8.51 2.00 14.96
N ASN A 106 8.59 1.59 13.70
CA ASN A 106 9.85 1.22 13.06
C ASN A 106 10.73 2.44 12.77
N ASN A 107 10.14 3.57 12.35
CA ASN A 107 10.85 4.82 12.12
C ASN A 107 11.38 5.44 13.43
N SER A 108 10.67 5.27 14.55
CA SER A 108 11.12 5.74 15.86
C SER A 108 12.30 4.96 16.46
N LYS A 109 12.68 3.81 15.85
CA LYS A 109 13.77 2.94 16.31
C LYS A 109 15.05 3.05 15.46
N LYS A 110 14.99 3.78 14.34
CA LYS A 110 16.15 4.06 13.48
C LYS A 110 16.83 5.34 13.97
#